data_AF-A0A4Q0SK09-F1
#
_entry.id   AF-A0A4Q0SK09-F1
#
_cell.length_a   1.000
_cell.length_b   1.000
_cell.length_c   1.000
_cell.angle_alpha   90.00
_cell.angle_beta   90.00
_cell.angle_gamma   90.00
#
_symmetry.space_group_name_H-M   'P 1'
#
loop_
_entity.id
_entity.type
_entity.pdbx_description
1 polymer ?
#
loop_
_entity_poly.entity_id
_entity_poly.type
_entity_poly.pdbx_seq_one_letter_code
_entity_poly.pdbx_strand_id
1 'polypeptide(L)'
;MTLLAGVSVLLFIVWLGLFRSTIFVCLAFLLFTFAWRTISSLYIDLSGPVFSSQLQMFIGPGVMTVFQSIAYFLTLVPFLWVFNSAALDEWARSAPTPEPRASHSQLTLSDATFYASVLFLVLLFGALIQGGVIPLFAKIERWTFNEQANVLHQFVIERGDMLCFWWGTMFVAEWLRRRRYDYRFLSLLAAMIFYMFLVGGRFSPFYRYCAFFVIPFSAALLVQARGLGSASLFSLMPRIADRRIVLAGTGVIAATAAMIAFALYWNLTRVRGFEGEAARGAFVERVLVQPSEIGWASYQRVLVNGDWDARHAFDALFERPIVAGRNTTPQFLMSETIGEPRTTEHITGGFQFAGGFPEIFFELFGPYFGWIFLLGAGWLTALISAVMIRSIVAERYLTAALSFYVLYGFYVMYIGGMLNFVATPTYWVKIAALFAAIVMEERAQRLGRPILPWVLADRTRLFRRSAV
;
A
#
# COMPACT_ATOMS: atom_id res chain seq x y z
N MET A 1 26.64 8.54 -12.90
CA MET A 1 25.31 9.19 -12.75
C MET A 1 24.28 8.26 -12.14
N THR A 2 24.10 7.03 -12.66
CA THR A 2 23.15 6.02 -12.13
C THR A 2 23.26 5.77 -10.62
N LEU A 3 24.46 5.48 -10.11
CA LEU A 3 24.68 5.24 -8.68
C LEU A 3 24.24 6.44 -7.82
N LEU A 4 24.63 7.66 -8.21
CA LEU A 4 24.26 8.89 -7.51
C LEU A 4 22.73 9.07 -7.48
N ALA A 5 22.04 8.82 -8.60
CA ALA A 5 20.59 8.96 -8.71
C ALA A 5 19.84 7.92 -7.86
N GLY A 6 20.29 6.66 -7.82
CA GLY A 6 19.63 5.66 -7.00
C GLY A 6 19.91 5.86 -5.50
N VAL A 7 21.16 6.17 -5.14
CA VAL A 7 21.53 6.48 -3.75
C VAL A 7 20.79 7.72 -3.24
N SER A 8 20.57 8.74 -4.08
CA SER A 8 19.83 9.94 -3.65
C SER A 8 18.37 9.65 -3.28
N VAL A 9 17.68 8.75 -3.98
CA VAL A 9 16.33 8.30 -3.62
C VAL A 9 16.35 7.58 -2.27
N LEU A 10 17.28 6.65 -2.07
CA LEU A 10 17.39 5.90 -0.80
C LEU A 10 17.71 6.84 0.37
N LEU A 11 18.65 7.77 0.19
CA LEU A 11 18.97 8.81 1.17
C LEU A 11 17.78 9.72 1.44
N PHE A 12 17.00 10.08 0.42
CA PHE A 12 15.78 10.87 0.59
C PHE A 12 14.72 10.13 1.40
N ILE A 13 14.54 8.82 1.18
CA ILE A 13 13.64 7.98 1.99
C ILE A 13 14.11 7.94 3.45
N VAL A 14 15.42 7.77 3.69
CA VAL A 14 15.99 7.82 5.06
C VAL A 14 15.78 9.21 5.68
N TRP A 15 16.03 10.28 4.93
CA TRP A 15 15.81 11.65 5.37
C TRP A 15 14.33 11.91 5.71
N LEU A 16 13.39 11.40 4.91
CA LEU A 16 11.97 11.45 5.24
C LEU A 16 11.70 10.74 6.57
N GLY A 17 12.28 9.56 6.81
CA GLY A 17 12.12 8.86 8.08
C GLY A 17 12.65 9.68 9.27
N LEU A 18 13.83 10.28 9.11
CA LEU A 18 14.50 11.03 10.17
C LEU A 18 13.83 12.37 10.49
N PHE A 19 13.44 13.13 9.46
CA PHE A 19 13.05 14.53 9.60
C PHE A 19 11.59 14.81 9.22
N ARG A 20 10.93 13.91 8.48
CA ARG A 20 9.54 14.04 8.00
C ARG A 20 8.75 12.76 8.26
N SER A 21 8.85 12.24 9.48
CA SER A 21 8.31 10.93 9.90
C SER A 21 6.82 10.74 9.57
N THR A 22 6.00 11.80 9.68
CA THR A 22 4.59 11.80 9.25
C THR A 22 4.42 11.45 7.77
N ILE A 23 5.22 12.05 6.88
CA ILE A 23 5.20 11.79 5.44
C ILE A 23 5.70 10.37 5.17
N PHE A 24 6.81 9.98 5.82
CA PHE A 24 7.38 8.64 5.68
C PHE A 24 6.36 7.55 6.00
N VAL A 25 5.66 7.66 7.13
CA VAL A 25 4.66 6.68 7.55
C VAL A 25 3.41 6.73 6.68
N CYS A 26 2.94 7.92 6.31
CA CYS A 26 1.80 8.08 5.39
C CYS A 26 2.07 7.44 4.02
N LEU A 27 3.33 7.41 3.60
CA LEU A 27 3.78 6.84 2.33
C LEU A 27 4.45 5.48 2.48
N ALA A 28 4.36 4.81 3.64
CA ALA A 28 5.11 3.58 3.92
C ALA A 28 4.96 2.52 2.83
N PHE A 29 3.74 2.41 2.27
CA PHE A 29 3.49 1.57 1.11
C PHE A 29 4.30 2.05 -0.10
N LEU A 30 4.05 3.26 -0.63
CA LEU A 30 4.76 3.75 -1.83
C LEU A 30 6.29 3.77 -1.69
N LEU A 31 6.82 4.22 -0.56
CA LEU A 31 8.27 4.32 -0.34
C LEU A 31 8.96 2.97 -0.39
N PHE A 32 8.33 1.91 0.13
CA PHE A 32 8.88 0.56 0.00
C PHE A 32 8.97 0.13 -1.46
N THR A 33 7.92 0.37 -2.26
CA THR A 33 7.93 0.02 -3.69
C THR A 33 8.99 0.82 -4.44
N PHE A 34 9.11 2.13 -4.14
CA PHE A 34 10.14 2.97 -4.75
C PHE A 34 11.55 2.50 -4.38
N ALA A 35 11.81 2.22 -3.10
CA ALA A 35 13.09 1.68 -2.66
C ALA A 35 13.43 0.36 -3.36
N TRP A 36 12.48 -0.59 -3.41
CA TRP A 36 12.71 -1.88 -4.05
C TRP A 36 12.99 -1.73 -5.54
N ARG A 37 12.19 -0.94 -6.25
CA ARG A 37 12.37 -0.74 -7.69
C ARG A 37 13.62 0.07 -8.04
N THR A 38 14.03 1.02 -7.19
CA THR A 38 15.33 1.70 -7.32
C THR A 38 16.50 0.74 -7.11
N ILE A 39 16.43 -0.19 -6.14
CA ILE A 39 17.47 -1.21 -5.96
C ILE A 39 17.52 -2.12 -7.20
N SER A 40 16.37 -2.53 -7.73
CA SER A 40 16.28 -3.34 -8.95
C SER A 40 16.82 -2.60 -10.17
N SER A 41 16.47 -1.33 -10.37
CA SER A 41 16.98 -0.52 -11.49
C SER A 41 18.49 -0.30 -11.41
N LEU A 42 19.00 -0.01 -10.21
CA LEU A 42 20.44 0.12 -9.95
C LEU A 42 21.16 -1.18 -10.31
N TYR A 43 20.60 -2.33 -9.91
CA TYR A 43 21.19 -3.62 -10.23
C TYR A 43 21.28 -3.85 -11.74
N ILE A 44 20.19 -3.62 -12.49
CA ILE A 44 20.14 -3.78 -13.96
C ILE A 44 21.13 -2.82 -14.64
N ASP A 45 21.14 -1.54 -14.25
CA ASP A 45 21.98 -0.53 -14.88
C ASP A 45 23.48 -0.74 -14.60
N LEU A 46 23.85 -1.25 -13.42
CA LEU A 46 25.25 -1.46 -13.00
C LEU A 46 25.79 -2.85 -13.35
N SER A 47 24.96 -3.88 -13.30
CA SER A 47 25.36 -5.29 -13.51
C SER A 47 25.00 -5.81 -14.91
N GLY A 48 24.27 -5.01 -15.70
CA GLY A 48 23.89 -5.35 -17.07
C GLY A 48 25.10 -5.58 -17.99
N PRO A 49 24.97 -6.41 -19.03
CA PRO A 49 23.73 -7.06 -19.50
C PRO A 49 23.34 -8.28 -18.64
N VAL A 50 22.10 -8.29 -18.13
CA VAL A 50 21.51 -9.41 -17.39
C VAL A 50 20.39 -10.01 -18.25
N PHE A 51 20.34 -11.33 -18.33
CA PHE A 51 19.26 -12.02 -19.05
C PHE A 51 17.97 -11.98 -18.24
N SER A 52 16.89 -11.48 -18.84
CA SER A 52 15.52 -11.59 -18.32
C SER A 52 14.85 -12.80 -18.93
N SER A 53 14.46 -13.77 -18.11
CA SER A 53 13.71 -14.94 -18.58
C SER A 53 12.27 -14.58 -18.98
N GLN A 54 11.71 -13.51 -18.41
CA GLN A 54 10.36 -13.05 -18.75
C GLN A 54 10.33 -12.41 -20.14
N LEU A 55 11.32 -11.55 -20.43
CA LEU A 55 11.45 -10.86 -21.71
C LEU A 55 12.19 -11.69 -22.78
N GLN A 56 12.91 -12.73 -22.38
CA GLN A 56 13.81 -13.53 -23.25
C GLN A 56 14.86 -12.69 -23.97
N MET A 57 15.36 -11.65 -23.30
CA MET A 57 16.39 -10.77 -23.83
C MET A 57 17.35 -10.32 -22.73
N PHE A 58 18.51 -9.83 -23.13
CA PHE A 58 19.44 -9.16 -22.22
C PHE A 58 19.01 -7.71 -22.02
N ILE A 59 18.98 -7.28 -20.76
CA ILE A 59 18.67 -5.91 -20.35
C ILE A 59 19.83 -5.29 -19.58
N GLY A 60 19.97 -3.98 -19.69
CA GLY A 60 21.11 -3.23 -19.16
C GLY A 60 22.41 -3.47 -19.95
N PRO A 61 23.50 -2.76 -19.63
CA PRO A 61 23.56 -1.64 -18.68
C PRO A 61 22.82 -0.40 -19.21
N GLY A 62 22.63 0.63 -18.38
CA GLY A 62 21.86 1.80 -18.76
C GLY A 62 21.84 2.93 -17.74
N VAL A 63 20.93 3.88 -17.97
CA VAL A 63 20.69 5.03 -17.08
C VAL A 63 19.22 5.13 -16.66
N MET A 64 18.44 4.04 -16.75
CA MET A 64 17.02 4.02 -16.39
C MET A 64 16.79 4.54 -14.96
N THR A 65 17.69 4.19 -14.03
CA THR A 65 17.65 4.63 -12.64
C THR A 65 17.59 6.16 -12.53
N VAL A 66 18.27 6.89 -13.41
CA VAL A 66 18.23 8.37 -13.40
C VAL A 66 16.81 8.87 -13.66
N PHE A 67 16.17 8.35 -14.70
CA PHE A 67 14.80 8.73 -15.08
C PHE A 67 13.79 8.33 -14.00
N GLN A 68 13.92 7.13 -13.47
CA GLN A 68 13.06 6.63 -12.41
C GLN A 68 13.20 7.45 -11.12
N SER A 69 14.43 7.82 -10.74
CA SER A 69 14.69 8.70 -9.61
C SER A 69 14.02 10.06 -9.78
N ILE A 70 14.11 10.67 -10.97
CA ILE A 70 13.44 11.95 -11.25
C ILE A 70 11.92 11.81 -11.09
N ALA A 71 11.33 10.74 -11.64
CA ALA A 71 9.90 10.50 -11.51
C ALA A 71 9.45 10.33 -10.05
N TYR A 72 10.28 9.67 -9.23
CA TYR A 72 10.02 9.51 -7.80
C TYR A 72 10.14 10.84 -7.05
N PHE A 73 11.14 11.67 -7.34
CA PHE A 73 11.21 13.01 -6.76
C PHE A 73 10.01 13.87 -7.15
N LEU A 74 9.61 13.89 -8.42
CA LEU A 74 8.42 14.63 -8.87
C LEU A 74 7.13 14.15 -8.18
N THR A 75 7.04 12.87 -7.86
CA THR A 75 5.92 12.30 -7.11
C THR A 75 5.95 12.72 -5.64
N LEU A 76 7.13 12.80 -5.02
CA LEU A 76 7.29 13.04 -3.59
C LEU A 76 7.37 14.52 -3.20
N VAL A 77 7.84 15.41 -4.09
CA VAL A 77 7.95 16.86 -3.83
C VAL A 77 6.60 17.49 -3.41
N PRO A 78 5.45 17.19 -4.04
CA PRO A 78 4.16 17.71 -3.60
C PRO A 78 3.83 17.39 -2.14
N PHE A 79 4.27 16.24 -1.61
CA PHE A 79 4.06 15.91 -0.19
C PHE A 79 4.81 16.86 0.73
N LEU A 80 6.02 17.28 0.37
CA LEU A 80 6.77 18.26 1.16
C LEU A 80 6.05 19.61 1.24
N TRP A 81 5.33 19.97 0.17
CA TRP A 81 4.57 21.21 0.12
C TRP A 81 3.26 21.12 0.90
N VAL A 82 2.49 20.06 0.69
CA VAL A 82 1.18 19.86 1.33
C VAL A 82 1.34 19.59 2.83
N PHE A 83 2.35 18.80 3.23
CA PHE A 83 2.67 18.48 4.62
C PHE A 83 3.73 19.45 5.18
N ASN A 84 3.60 20.74 4.87
CA ASN A 84 4.45 21.78 5.46
C ASN A 84 4.15 21.93 6.97
N SER A 85 5.09 22.53 7.72
CA SER A 85 4.99 22.65 9.18
C SER A 85 3.73 23.38 9.64
N ALA A 86 3.33 24.46 8.97
CA ALA A 86 2.15 25.24 9.33
C ALA A 86 0.86 24.40 9.20
N ALA A 87 0.71 23.65 8.10
CA ALA A 87 -0.42 22.76 7.88
C ALA A 87 -0.46 21.64 8.93
N LEU A 88 0.69 21.02 9.20
CA LEU A 88 0.81 19.97 10.22
C LEU A 88 0.41 20.48 11.62
N ASP A 89 0.87 21.67 12.01
CA ASP A 89 0.52 22.29 13.29
C ASP A 89 -0.97 22.65 13.39
N GLU A 90 -1.59 23.06 12.29
CA GLU A 90 -3.04 23.28 12.21
C GLU A 90 -3.81 21.97 12.40
N TRP A 91 -3.42 20.91 11.71
CA TRP A 91 -4.10 19.61 11.82
C TRP A 91 -3.94 19.03 13.23
N ALA A 92 -2.73 19.08 13.80
CA ALA A 92 -2.48 18.64 15.17
C ALA A 92 -3.29 19.42 16.22
N ARG A 93 -3.68 20.68 15.94
CA ARG A 93 -4.58 21.46 16.79
C ARG A 93 -6.03 20.97 16.78
N SER A 94 -6.44 20.31 15.70
CA SER A 94 -7.79 19.72 15.60
C SER A 94 -7.95 18.39 16.32
N ALA A 95 -6.86 17.85 16.89
CA ALA A 95 -6.90 16.61 17.65
C ALA A 95 -7.81 16.72 18.88
N PRO A 96 -8.52 15.65 19.27
CA PRO A 96 -9.35 15.63 20.47
C PRO A 96 -8.52 15.92 21.73
N THR A 97 -9.16 16.56 22.71
CA THR A 97 -8.59 16.65 24.06
C THR A 97 -8.62 15.26 24.71
N PRO A 98 -7.50 14.79 25.29
CA PRO A 98 -7.48 13.46 25.89
C PRO A 98 -8.47 13.33 27.05
N GLU A 99 -9.26 12.26 27.06
CA GLU A 99 -10.21 12.01 28.13
C GLU A 99 -9.51 11.42 29.38
N PRO A 100 -9.75 11.97 30.60
CA PRO A 100 -9.01 11.55 31.80
C PRO A 100 -9.30 10.11 32.28
N ARG A 101 -10.45 9.52 31.95
CA ARG A 101 -10.84 8.16 32.38
C ARG A 101 -11.70 7.46 31.34
N ALA A 102 -11.28 6.27 30.92
CA ALA A 102 -12.15 5.35 30.19
C ALA A 102 -13.28 4.88 31.12
N SER A 103 -14.52 5.28 30.82
CA SER A 103 -15.68 4.66 31.44
C SER A 103 -15.81 3.23 30.90
N HIS A 104 -15.63 2.22 31.76
CA HIS A 104 -15.80 0.79 31.41
C HIS A 104 -17.20 0.44 30.91
N SER A 105 -18.15 1.39 30.93
CA SER A 105 -19.55 1.19 30.57
C SER A 105 -19.92 1.65 29.16
N GLN A 106 -18.95 2.15 28.37
CA GLN A 106 -19.16 2.66 27.02
C GLN A 106 -18.80 1.61 25.96
N LEU A 107 -19.69 1.39 25.01
CA LEU A 107 -19.39 0.65 23.78
C LEU A 107 -18.80 1.62 22.76
N THR A 108 -17.54 1.43 22.41
CA THR A 108 -16.85 2.29 21.44
C THR A 108 -16.93 1.75 20.01
N LEU A 109 -16.66 2.61 19.03
CA LEU A 109 -16.50 2.23 17.63
C LEU A 109 -15.35 1.22 17.44
N SER A 110 -14.28 1.35 18.24
CA SER A 110 -13.20 0.37 18.31
C SER A 110 -13.71 -1.00 18.74
N ASP A 111 -14.52 -1.08 19.81
CA ASP A 111 -15.07 -2.35 20.29
C ASP A 111 -15.98 -3.01 19.24
N ALA A 112 -16.88 -2.25 18.63
CA ALA A 112 -17.75 -2.75 17.57
C ALA A 112 -16.95 -3.26 16.36
N THR A 113 -15.92 -2.52 15.95
CA THR A 113 -15.02 -2.93 14.86
C THR A 113 -14.26 -4.21 15.23
N PHE A 114 -13.75 -4.30 16.45
CA PHE A 114 -13.03 -5.48 16.92
C PHE A 114 -13.91 -6.73 16.88
N TYR A 115 -15.12 -6.69 17.47
CA TYR A 115 -16.00 -7.85 17.49
C TYR A 115 -16.45 -8.28 16.09
N ALA A 116 -16.78 -7.33 15.22
CA ALA A 116 -17.11 -7.63 13.82
C ALA A 116 -15.92 -8.28 13.09
N SER A 117 -14.71 -7.81 13.36
CA SER A 117 -13.48 -8.34 12.75
C SER A 117 -13.11 -9.73 13.26
N VAL A 118 -13.30 -10.00 14.55
CA VAL A 118 -13.11 -11.34 15.13
C VAL A 118 -14.09 -12.31 14.50
N LEU A 119 -15.38 -11.95 14.41
CA LEU A 119 -16.39 -12.79 13.77
C LEU A 119 -16.01 -13.08 12.31
N PHE A 120 -15.61 -12.04 11.57
CA PHE A 120 -15.15 -12.20 10.19
C PHE A 120 -13.96 -13.16 10.08
N LEU A 121 -12.93 -13.02 10.92
CA LEU A 121 -11.77 -13.92 10.93
C LEU A 121 -12.16 -15.35 11.30
N VAL A 122 -13.02 -15.55 12.29
CA VAL A 122 -13.50 -16.90 12.67
C VAL A 122 -14.21 -17.57 11.49
N LEU A 123 -15.09 -16.83 10.80
CA LEU A 123 -15.76 -17.33 9.59
C LEU A 123 -14.78 -17.61 8.46
N LEU A 124 -13.78 -16.74 8.26
CA LEU A 124 -12.75 -16.89 7.24
C LEU A 124 -11.89 -18.14 7.48
N PHE A 125 -11.40 -18.35 8.70
CA PHE A 125 -10.64 -19.54 9.07
C PHE A 125 -11.51 -20.81 9.02
N GLY A 126 -12.75 -20.73 9.50
CA GLY A 126 -13.70 -21.85 9.41
C GLY A 126 -13.93 -22.27 7.95
N ALA A 127 -14.09 -21.30 7.05
CA ALA A 127 -14.30 -21.58 5.63
C ALA A 127 -13.04 -22.13 4.93
N LEU A 128 -11.83 -21.77 5.39
CA LEU A 128 -10.58 -22.40 4.93
C LEU A 128 -10.49 -23.87 5.36
N ILE A 129 -10.84 -24.17 6.62
CA ILE A 129 -10.83 -25.54 7.14
C ILE A 129 -11.87 -26.41 6.42
N GLN A 130 -13.08 -25.89 6.21
CA GLN A 130 -14.15 -26.58 5.50
C GLN A 130 -13.79 -26.89 4.04
N GLY A 131 -13.00 -26.02 3.39
CA GLY A 131 -12.50 -26.26 2.03
C GLY A 131 -11.57 -27.46 1.90
N GLY A 132 -11.06 -28.01 3.02
CA GLY A 132 -10.25 -29.24 3.06
C GLY A 132 -8.85 -29.15 2.46
N VAL A 133 -8.53 -28.06 1.76
CA VAL A 133 -7.25 -27.85 1.07
C VAL A 133 -6.59 -26.59 1.59
N ILE A 134 -5.47 -26.74 2.29
CA ILE A 134 -4.61 -25.64 2.70
C ILE A 134 -3.46 -25.53 1.68
N PRO A 135 -3.42 -24.47 0.85
CA PRO A 135 -2.47 -24.35 -0.26
C PRO A 135 -1.01 -24.58 0.12
N LEU A 136 -0.60 -24.07 1.29
CA LEU A 136 0.78 -24.24 1.78
C LEU A 136 1.19 -25.72 1.91
N PHE A 137 0.27 -26.58 2.37
CA PHE A 137 0.50 -28.01 2.55
C PHE A 137 0.18 -28.82 1.30
N ALA A 138 -0.80 -28.38 0.51
CA ALA A 138 -1.23 -29.05 -0.71
C ALA A 138 -0.30 -28.83 -1.92
N LYS A 139 0.71 -27.95 -1.80
CA LYS A 139 1.66 -27.58 -2.87
C LYS A 139 0.99 -27.00 -4.11
N ILE A 140 -0.18 -26.40 -3.95
CA ILE A 140 -0.93 -25.79 -5.04
C ILE A 140 -0.46 -24.34 -5.21
N GLU A 141 -0.39 -23.86 -6.47
CA GLU A 141 -0.12 -22.44 -6.69
C GLU A 141 -1.28 -21.57 -6.20
N ARG A 142 -0.94 -20.41 -5.62
CA ARG A 142 -1.94 -19.45 -5.08
C ARG A 142 -3.01 -19.08 -6.10
N TRP A 143 -2.66 -18.95 -7.37
CA TRP A 143 -3.63 -18.62 -8.43
C TRP A 143 -4.73 -19.67 -8.54
N THR A 144 -4.35 -20.96 -8.62
CA THR A 144 -5.30 -22.07 -8.68
C THR A 144 -6.21 -22.13 -7.46
N PHE A 145 -5.67 -21.84 -6.27
CA PHE A 145 -6.49 -21.76 -5.06
C PHE A 145 -7.47 -20.59 -5.13
N ASN A 146 -7.01 -19.41 -5.57
CA ASN A 146 -7.84 -18.22 -5.68
C ASN A 146 -9.04 -18.42 -6.63
N GLU A 147 -8.94 -19.24 -7.66
CA GLU A 147 -10.09 -19.53 -8.55
C GLU A 147 -11.18 -20.35 -7.86
N GLN A 148 -10.80 -21.18 -6.89
CA GLN A 148 -11.70 -22.09 -6.17
C GLN A 148 -12.07 -21.57 -4.77
N ALA A 149 -11.49 -20.44 -4.36
CA ALA A 149 -11.62 -19.93 -3.02
C ALA A 149 -13.00 -19.30 -2.76
N ASN A 150 -13.49 -19.47 -1.53
CA ASN A 150 -14.77 -18.94 -1.10
C ASN A 150 -14.86 -17.40 -1.14
N VAL A 151 -16.08 -16.87 -1.02
CA VAL A 151 -16.38 -15.43 -1.06
C VAL A 151 -15.62 -14.64 0.02
N LEU A 152 -15.41 -15.20 1.21
CA LEU A 152 -14.68 -14.53 2.29
C LEU A 152 -13.19 -14.37 1.94
N HIS A 153 -12.58 -15.37 1.31
CA HIS A 153 -11.22 -15.29 0.80
C HIS A 153 -11.12 -14.25 -0.32
N GLN A 154 -12.06 -14.23 -1.27
CA GLN A 154 -12.09 -13.20 -2.31
C GLN A 154 -12.17 -11.79 -1.71
N PHE A 155 -13.02 -11.62 -0.69
CA PHE A 155 -13.12 -10.35 0.04
C PHE A 155 -11.78 -9.93 0.65
N VAL A 156 -10.99 -10.85 1.21
CA VAL A 156 -9.64 -10.54 1.73
C VAL A 156 -8.68 -10.13 0.63
N ILE A 157 -8.69 -10.83 -0.52
CA ILE A 157 -7.82 -10.51 -1.65
C ILE A 157 -8.15 -9.12 -2.20
N GLU A 158 -9.42 -8.80 -2.37
CA GLU A 158 -9.91 -7.54 -2.94
C GLU A 158 -9.86 -6.37 -1.96
N ARG A 159 -10.23 -6.59 -0.69
CA ARG A 159 -10.52 -5.52 0.29
C ARG A 159 -9.69 -5.59 1.57
N GLY A 160 -8.78 -6.56 1.69
CA GLY A 160 -7.91 -6.72 2.87
C GLY A 160 -7.12 -5.46 3.21
N ASP A 161 -6.78 -4.64 2.22
CA ASP A 161 -6.04 -3.39 2.39
C ASP A 161 -6.84 -2.34 3.15
N MET A 162 -8.12 -2.21 2.79
CA MET A 162 -9.07 -1.33 3.45
C MET A 162 -9.37 -1.81 4.87
N LEU A 163 -9.48 -3.12 5.07
CA LEU A 163 -9.66 -3.71 6.39
C LEU A 163 -8.45 -3.40 7.30
N CYS A 164 -7.23 -3.61 6.81
CA CYS A 164 -6.00 -3.33 7.56
C CYS A 164 -5.84 -1.83 7.85
N PHE A 165 -6.14 -0.96 6.88
CA PHE A 165 -6.16 0.49 7.09
C PHE A 165 -7.18 0.90 8.18
N TRP A 166 -8.38 0.32 8.16
CA TRP A 166 -9.40 0.59 9.16
C TRP A 166 -8.99 0.12 10.56
N TRP A 167 -8.40 -1.07 10.67
CA TRP A 167 -7.81 -1.56 11.91
C TRP A 167 -6.71 -0.63 12.43
N GLY A 168 -5.84 -0.14 11.54
CA GLY A 168 -4.83 0.87 11.88
C GLY A 168 -5.45 2.19 12.37
N THR A 169 -6.57 2.61 11.76
CA THR A 169 -7.29 3.82 12.18
C THR A 169 -7.87 3.65 13.58
N MET A 170 -8.50 2.51 13.88
CA MET A 170 -9.01 2.25 15.24
C MET A 170 -7.90 2.14 16.28
N PHE A 171 -6.79 1.48 15.92
CA PHE A 171 -5.60 1.39 16.77
C PHE A 171 -5.06 2.77 17.16
N VAL A 172 -5.02 3.71 16.20
CA VAL A 172 -4.53 5.08 16.41
C VAL A 172 -5.58 5.99 17.06
N ALA A 173 -6.86 5.82 16.73
CA ALA A 173 -7.95 6.59 17.31
C ALA A 173 -7.99 6.47 18.84
N GLU A 174 -7.77 5.27 19.38
CA GLU A 174 -7.65 5.04 20.82
C GLU A 174 -6.51 5.87 21.42
N TRP A 175 -5.36 5.93 20.74
CA TRP A 175 -4.22 6.70 21.22
C TRP A 175 -4.46 8.20 21.18
N LEU A 176 -5.11 8.71 20.13
CA LEU A 176 -5.46 10.13 20.03
C LEU A 176 -6.35 10.58 21.18
N ARG A 177 -7.32 9.74 21.59
CA ARG A 177 -8.28 10.05 22.66
C ARG A 177 -7.77 9.74 24.06
N ARG A 178 -7.08 8.62 24.25
CA ARG A 178 -6.76 8.06 25.59
C ARG A 178 -5.26 7.92 25.85
N ARG A 179 -4.42 8.29 24.89
CA ARG A 179 -2.94 8.12 24.95
C ARG A 179 -2.50 6.68 25.18
N ARG A 180 -3.35 5.71 24.81
CA ARG A 180 -3.10 4.27 24.88
C ARG A 180 -3.41 3.63 23.54
N TYR A 181 -2.55 2.73 23.10
CA TYR A 181 -2.79 1.97 21.88
C TYR A 181 -3.67 0.76 22.17
N ASP A 182 -4.55 0.43 21.22
CA ASP A 182 -5.41 -0.75 21.32
C ASP A 182 -4.77 -1.96 20.62
N TYR A 183 -3.94 -2.70 21.35
CA TYR A 183 -3.19 -3.85 20.83
C TYR A 183 -4.07 -5.00 20.30
N ARG A 184 -5.39 -4.98 20.55
CA ARG A 184 -6.32 -5.95 19.98
C ARG A 184 -6.27 -5.97 18.45
N PHE A 185 -6.08 -4.81 17.81
CA PHE A 185 -5.97 -4.72 16.35
C PHE A 185 -4.64 -5.27 15.81
N LEU A 186 -3.57 -5.25 16.62
CA LEU A 186 -2.32 -5.89 16.25
C LEU A 186 -2.49 -7.42 16.21
N SER A 187 -3.28 -7.98 17.12
CA SER A 187 -3.65 -9.41 17.09
C SER A 187 -4.49 -9.76 15.86
N LEU A 188 -5.42 -8.89 15.45
CA LEU A 188 -6.20 -9.08 14.21
C LEU A 188 -5.30 -9.07 12.96
N LEU A 189 -4.35 -8.12 12.89
CA LEU A 189 -3.36 -8.07 11.82
C LEU A 189 -2.51 -9.35 11.79
N ALA A 190 -2.00 -9.79 12.93
CA ALA A 190 -1.21 -11.03 13.03
C ALA A 190 -2.01 -12.26 12.56
N ALA A 191 -3.28 -12.37 12.94
CA ALA A 191 -4.16 -13.44 12.50
C ALA A 191 -4.42 -13.39 10.98
N MET A 192 -4.62 -12.20 10.40
CA MET A 192 -4.77 -12.02 8.96
C MET A 192 -3.49 -12.38 8.19
N ILE A 193 -2.34 -11.98 8.71
CA ILE A 193 -1.02 -12.31 8.16
C ILE A 193 -0.80 -13.84 8.18
N PHE A 194 -1.13 -14.49 9.30
CA PHE A 194 -1.05 -15.93 9.42
C PHE A 194 -2.00 -16.64 8.46
N TYR A 195 -3.24 -16.15 8.33
CA TYR A 195 -4.17 -16.64 7.31
C TYR A 195 -3.56 -16.57 5.90
N MET A 196 -3.00 -15.41 5.53
CA MET A 196 -2.37 -15.25 4.22
C MET A 196 -1.18 -16.18 4.00
N PHE A 197 -0.42 -16.47 5.05
CA PHE A 197 0.65 -17.45 4.99
C PHE A 197 0.13 -18.86 4.68
N LEU A 198 -0.94 -19.30 5.36
CA LEU A 198 -1.56 -20.62 5.13
C LEU A 198 -2.09 -20.80 3.70
N VAL A 199 -2.64 -19.74 3.10
CA VAL A 199 -3.15 -19.75 1.72
C VAL A 199 -2.05 -19.53 0.67
N GLY A 200 -0.78 -19.61 1.05
CA GLY A 200 0.35 -19.53 0.11
C GLY A 200 0.73 -18.11 -0.29
N GLY A 201 0.38 -17.11 0.53
CA GLY A 201 0.91 -15.76 0.43
C GLY A 201 2.44 -15.77 0.55
N ARG A 202 3.12 -15.04 -0.34
CA ARG A 202 4.60 -15.01 -0.43
C ARG A 202 5.20 -13.78 0.22
N PHE A 203 5.12 -12.65 -0.48
CA PHE A 203 5.73 -11.39 -0.05
C PHE A 203 4.71 -10.25 -0.08
N SER A 204 4.00 -10.12 -1.19
CA SER A 204 3.05 -9.03 -1.44
C SER A 204 1.99 -8.84 -0.32
N PRO A 205 1.25 -9.88 0.15
CA PRO A 205 0.24 -9.68 1.18
C PRO A 205 0.81 -9.17 2.52
N PHE A 206 1.99 -9.65 2.92
CA PHE A 206 2.63 -9.26 4.19
C PHE A 206 2.99 -7.78 4.18
N TYR A 207 3.73 -7.35 3.17
CA TYR A 207 4.11 -5.96 3.03
C TYR A 207 2.88 -5.05 2.83
N ARG A 208 1.92 -5.48 1.99
CA ARG A 208 0.70 -4.71 1.69
C ARG A 208 -0.13 -4.46 2.95
N TYR A 209 -0.48 -5.50 3.69
CA TYR A 209 -1.32 -5.38 4.89
C TYR A 209 -0.63 -4.64 6.03
N CYS A 210 0.66 -4.90 6.26
CA CYS A 210 1.44 -4.15 7.25
C CYS A 210 1.53 -2.67 6.89
N ALA A 211 1.82 -2.33 5.63
CA ALA A 211 1.92 -0.94 5.20
C ALA A 211 0.59 -0.21 5.38
N PHE A 212 -0.51 -0.80 4.94
CA PHE A 212 -1.84 -0.20 5.09
C PHE A 212 -2.28 -0.02 6.55
N PHE A 213 -1.95 -0.96 7.42
CA PHE A 213 -2.17 -0.83 8.86
C PHE A 213 -1.36 0.30 9.49
N VAL A 214 -0.14 0.55 9.00
CA VAL A 214 0.78 1.55 9.54
C VAL A 214 0.47 2.97 9.06
N ILE A 215 -0.11 3.17 7.87
CA ILE A 215 -0.43 4.52 7.33
C ILE A 215 -1.15 5.42 8.35
N PRO A 216 -2.22 4.98 9.06
CA PRO A 216 -2.90 5.78 10.08
C PRO A 216 -2.00 6.28 11.22
N PHE A 217 -0.87 5.62 11.52
CA PHE A 217 0.05 6.06 12.57
C PHE A 217 0.63 7.44 12.29
N SER A 218 0.68 7.88 11.04
CA SER A 218 1.09 9.24 10.69
C SER A 218 0.26 10.31 11.43
N ALA A 219 -1.03 10.05 11.70
CA ALA A 219 -1.87 10.94 12.52
C ALA A 219 -1.42 10.99 13.99
N ALA A 220 -1.00 9.86 14.57
CA ALA A 220 -0.44 9.83 15.92
C ALA A 220 0.90 10.59 16.00
N LEU A 221 1.78 10.36 15.04
CA LEU A 221 3.10 11.01 14.96
C LEU A 221 2.97 12.53 14.87
N LEU A 222 2.04 12.98 14.03
CA LEU A 222 1.71 14.39 13.87
C LEU A 222 1.33 15.05 15.19
N VAL A 223 0.41 14.45 15.96
CA VAL A 223 -0.01 15.01 17.25
C VAL A 223 1.09 14.91 18.31
N GLN A 224 1.92 13.87 18.27
CA GLN A 224 3.04 13.70 19.19
C GLN A 224 4.15 14.73 18.96
N ALA A 225 4.46 15.06 17.70
CA ALA A 225 5.51 16.01 17.32
C ALA A 225 5.36 17.37 17.99
N ARG A 226 4.11 17.85 18.10
CA ARG A 226 3.78 19.13 18.74
C ARG A 226 4.13 19.18 20.22
N GLY A 227 4.13 18.04 20.92
CA GLY A 227 4.48 17.97 22.34
C GLY A 227 5.98 17.93 22.63
N LEU A 228 6.82 17.66 21.64
CA LEU A 228 8.26 17.38 21.82
C LEU A 228 9.19 18.28 20.98
N GLY A 229 8.66 19.25 20.21
CA GLY A 229 9.45 20.22 19.45
C GLY A 229 10.12 19.68 18.17
N SER A 230 10.19 18.36 17.99
CA SER A 230 10.54 17.66 16.73
C SER A 230 10.32 16.15 16.93
N ALA A 231 9.37 15.54 16.21
CA ALA A 231 9.23 14.07 16.21
C ALA A 231 10.01 13.44 15.06
N SER A 232 11.27 13.07 15.30
CA SER A 232 11.94 12.07 14.47
C SER A 232 11.33 10.69 14.74
N LEU A 233 11.39 9.76 13.77
CA LEU A 233 11.00 8.36 14.03
C LEU A 233 11.74 7.77 15.25
N PHE A 234 12.95 8.26 15.52
CA PHE A 234 13.76 7.87 16.66
C PHE A 234 13.38 8.57 17.97
N SER A 235 12.73 9.74 17.94
CA SER A 235 12.17 10.36 19.14
C SER A 235 10.81 9.78 19.56
N LEU A 236 10.29 8.79 18.83
CA LEU A 236 9.30 7.80 19.32
C LEU A 236 9.94 6.70 20.18
N MET A 237 11.24 6.46 20.00
CA MET A 237 11.99 5.44 20.74
C MET A 237 12.45 5.80 22.17
N PRO A 238 12.32 7.01 22.75
CA PRO A 238 12.74 7.23 24.14
C PRO A 238 11.82 6.52 25.15
N ARG A 239 10.69 5.94 24.72
CA ARG A 239 9.90 4.98 25.52
C ARG A 239 10.19 3.51 25.20
N ILE A 240 11.08 3.25 24.24
CA ILE A 240 11.59 1.93 23.83
C ILE A 240 12.91 1.62 24.57
N ALA A 241 13.30 2.42 25.57
CA ALA A 241 14.35 2.03 26.52
C ALA A 241 13.97 0.80 27.36
N ASP A 242 12.70 0.40 27.38
CA ASP A 242 12.32 -0.90 27.92
C ASP A 242 12.78 -2.01 26.95
N ARG A 243 13.86 -2.68 27.35
CA ARG A 243 14.48 -3.81 26.64
C ARG A 243 13.46 -4.85 26.18
N ARG A 244 12.34 -5.00 26.90
CA ARG A 244 11.26 -5.94 26.56
C ARG A 244 10.50 -5.55 25.29
N ILE A 245 10.25 -4.26 25.09
CA ILE A 245 9.55 -3.74 23.90
C ILE A 245 10.46 -3.83 22.68
N VAL A 246 11.77 -3.53 22.83
CA VAL A 246 12.76 -3.76 21.78
C VAL A 246 12.81 -5.24 21.40
N LEU A 247 13.02 -6.12 22.38
CA LEU A 247 13.11 -7.57 22.15
C LEU A 247 11.85 -8.13 21.49
N ALA A 248 10.67 -7.70 21.94
CA ALA A 248 9.40 -8.10 21.34
C ALA A 248 9.26 -7.58 19.91
N GLY A 249 9.56 -6.30 19.66
CA GLY A 249 9.50 -5.70 18.32
C GLY A 249 10.49 -6.35 17.35
N THR A 250 11.76 -6.51 17.76
CA THR A 250 12.79 -7.21 16.98
C THR A 250 12.40 -8.66 16.74
N GLY A 251 11.84 -9.34 17.74
CA GLY A 251 11.34 -10.71 17.61
C GLY A 251 10.22 -10.84 16.58
N VAL A 252 9.25 -9.92 16.58
CA VAL A 252 8.16 -9.90 15.59
C VAL A 252 8.68 -9.62 14.18
N ILE A 253 9.61 -8.67 14.01
CA ILE A 253 10.23 -8.38 12.71
C ILE A 253 11.01 -9.59 12.22
N ALA A 254 11.83 -10.21 13.07
CA ALA A 254 12.62 -11.39 12.73
C ALA A 254 11.72 -12.58 12.37
N ALA A 255 10.66 -12.83 13.14
CA ALA A 255 9.69 -13.89 12.86
C ALA A 255 8.97 -13.67 11.53
N THR A 256 8.56 -12.43 11.23
CA THR A 256 7.92 -12.07 9.96
C THR A 256 8.88 -12.26 8.78
N ALA A 257 10.13 -11.81 8.92
CA ALA A 257 11.16 -12.00 7.90
C ALA A 257 11.47 -13.49 7.67
N ALA A 258 11.58 -14.28 8.74
CA ALA A 258 11.78 -15.73 8.66
C ALA A 258 10.60 -16.43 7.96
N MET A 259 9.37 -16.02 8.27
CA MET A 259 8.16 -16.55 7.64
C MET A 259 8.11 -16.22 6.13
N ILE A 260 8.46 -14.99 5.74
CA ILE A 260 8.56 -14.59 4.33
C ILE A 260 9.65 -15.39 3.60
N ALA A 261 10.85 -15.49 4.19
CA ALA A 261 11.96 -16.24 3.63
C ALA A 261 11.60 -17.72 3.45
N PHE A 262 10.94 -18.32 4.46
CA PHE A 262 10.42 -19.68 4.40
C PHE A 262 9.38 -19.83 3.28
N ALA A 263 8.38 -18.94 3.19
CA ALA A 263 7.36 -19.00 2.14
C ALA A 263 7.96 -18.92 0.73
N LEU A 264 8.96 -18.05 0.54
CA LEU A 264 9.68 -17.91 -0.74
C LEU A 264 10.49 -19.16 -1.07
N TYR A 265 11.29 -19.65 -0.12
CA TYR A 265 12.11 -20.84 -0.29
C TYR A 265 11.27 -22.10 -0.56
N TRP A 266 10.21 -22.29 0.22
CA TRP A 266 9.27 -23.39 0.06
C TRP A 266 8.59 -23.35 -1.32
N ASN A 267 8.18 -22.17 -1.78
CA ASN A 267 7.61 -22.05 -3.12
C ASN A 267 8.61 -22.40 -4.22
N LEU A 268 9.85 -21.91 -4.14
CA LEU A 268 10.87 -22.16 -5.16
C LEU A 268 11.25 -23.64 -5.25
N THR A 269 11.46 -24.28 -4.09
CA THR A 269 11.98 -25.66 -4.04
C THR A 269 10.88 -26.72 -4.12
N ARG A 270 9.72 -26.51 -3.48
CA ARG A 270 8.68 -27.54 -3.37
C ARG A 270 7.51 -27.38 -4.33
N VAL A 271 7.22 -26.16 -4.77
CA VAL A 271 6.13 -25.92 -5.73
C VAL A 271 6.67 -25.84 -7.15
N ARG A 272 7.81 -25.15 -7.35
CA ARG A 272 8.40 -24.97 -8.69
C ARG A 272 9.55 -25.92 -9.03
N GLY A 273 10.04 -26.69 -8.05
CA GLY A 273 11.04 -27.73 -8.29
C GLY A 273 12.44 -27.22 -8.65
N PHE A 274 12.79 -25.97 -8.33
CA PHE A 274 14.14 -25.47 -8.58
C PHE A 274 15.15 -26.06 -7.57
N GLU A 275 16.32 -26.48 -8.06
CA GLU A 275 17.40 -27.04 -7.26
C GLU A 275 18.71 -26.24 -7.40
N GLY A 276 19.51 -26.18 -6.33
CA GLY A 276 20.87 -25.61 -6.33
C GLY A 276 20.96 -24.18 -6.87
N GLU A 277 21.89 -23.98 -7.81
CA GLU A 277 22.15 -22.67 -8.44
C GLU A 277 20.96 -22.14 -9.26
N ALA A 278 20.10 -23.01 -9.79
CA ALA A 278 18.90 -22.58 -10.52
C ALA A 278 17.90 -21.87 -9.59
N ALA A 279 17.77 -22.34 -8.34
CA ALA A 279 16.93 -21.68 -7.34
C ALA A 279 17.50 -20.30 -6.93
N ARG A 280 18.83 -20.19 -6.84
CA ARG A 280 19.51 -18.92 -6.55
C ARG A 280 19.36 -17.92 -7.69
N GLY A 281 19.57 -18.36 -8.94
CA GLY A 281 19.36 -17.54 -10.13
C GLY A 281 17.92 -17.01 -10.22
N ALA A 282 16.93 -17.89 -10.06
CA ALA A 282 15.53 -17.51 -10.06
C ALA A 282 15.15 -16.55 -8.91
N PHE A 283 15.81 -16.68 -7.76
CA PHE A 283 15.63 -15.74 -6.64
C PHE A 283 16.18 -14.36 -6.96
N VAL A 284 17.41 -14.28 -7.47
CA VAL A 284 18.05 -13.01 -7.88
C VAL A 284 17.20 -12.33 -8.94
N GLU A 285 16.75 -13.07 -9.95
CA GLU A 285 15.91 -12.54 -11.01
C GLU A 285 14.58 -11.98 -10.46
N ARG A 286 13.89 -12.73 -9.59
CA ARG A 286 12.63 -12.29 -8.95
C ARG A 286 12.79 -11.03 -8.10
N VAL A 287 13.92 -10.89 -7.40
CA VAL A 287 14.11 -9.81 -6.42
C VAL A 287 14.75 -8.58 -7.05
N LEU A 288 15.67 -8.75 -8.00
CA LEU A 288 16.51 -7.66 -8.51
C LEU A 288 16.26 -7.33 -9.99
N VAL A 289 15.65 -8.22 -10.79
CA VAL A 289 15.45 -8.00 -12.24
C VAL A 289 13.98 -7.72 -12.55
N GLN A 290 13.09 -8.64 -12.20
CA GLN A 290 11.66 -8.58 -12.53
C GLN A 290 10.92 -7.31 -12.10
N PRO A 291 11.24 -6.66 -10.96
CA PRO A 291 10.53 -5.44 -10.55
C PRO A 291 10.71 -4.23 -11.49
N SER A 292 11.76 -4.21 -12.30
CA SER A 292 12.10 -3.06 -13.15
C SER A 292 12.46 -3.43 -14.61
N GLU A 293 12.31 -4.70 -15.02
CA GLU A 293 12.66 -5.13 -16.38
C GLU A 293 11.76 -4.53 -17.48
N ILE A 294 10.44 -4.46 -17.27
CA ILE A 294 9.53 -3.69 -18.14
C ILE A 294 9.99 -2.23 -18.19
N GLY A 295 10.35 -1.69 -17.02
CA GLY A 295 10.79 -0.30 -16.88
C GLY A 295 11.93 0.01 -17.83
N TRP A 296 12.87 -0.92 -17.92
CA TRP A 296 14.07 -0.75 -18.73
C TRP A 296 13.73 -0.83 -20.22
N ALA A 297 12.89 -1.78 -20.62
CA ALA A 297 12.44 -1.91 -22.00
C ALA A 297 11.65 -0.66 -22.46
N SER A 298 10.72 -0.19 -21.62
CA SER A 298 9.91 1.01 -21.92
C SER A 298 10.77 2.27 -21.99
N TYR A 299 11.76 2.39 -21.11
CA TYR A 299 12.74 3.47 -21.13
C TYR A 299 13.50 3.53 -22.47
N GLN A 300 14.05 2.41 -22.94
CA GLN A 300 14.76 2.33 -24.21
C GLN A 300 13.86 2.72 -25.37
N ARG A 301 12.65 2.15 -25.41
CA ARG A 301 11.68 2.41 -26.47
C ARG A 301 11.25 3.89 -26.52
N VAL A 302 10.75 4.45 -25.43
CA VAL A 302 10.14 5.79 -25.45
C VAL A 302 11.16 6.93 -25.32
N LEU A 303 12.12 6.82 -24.40
CA LEU A 303 13.00 7.94 -24.05
C LEU A 303 14.31 7.95 -24.84
N VAL A 304 14.76 6.79 -25.33
CA VAL A 304 15.99 6.69 -26.14
C VAL A 304 15.66 6.67 -27.62
N ASN A 305 14.80 5.74 -28.06
CA ASN A 305 14.49 5.58 -29.46
C ASN A 305 13.40 6.55 -29.96
N GLY A 306 12.56 7.05 -29.05
CA GLY A 306 11.42 7.90 -29.43
C GLY A 306 10.25 7.12 -30.04
N ASP A 307 10.24 5.81 -29.85
CA ASP A 307 9.23 4.88 -30.38
C ASP A 307 8.01 4.85 -29.46
N TRP A 308 7.16 5.88 -29.50
CA TRP A 308 5.92 5.92 -28.73
C TRP A 308 4.74 6.30 -29.60
N ASP A 309 3.60 5.64 -29.37
CA ASP A 309 2.32 5.96 -30.00
C ASP A 309 1.24 6.12 -28.93
N ALA A 310 0.96 7.38 -28.57
CA ALA A 310 -0.04 7.70 -27.57
C ALA A 310 -1.45 7.22 -27.93
N ARG A 311 -1.80 7.16 -29.22
CA ARG A 311 -3.12 6.67 -29.65
C ARG A 311 -3.20 5.17 -29.42
N HIS A 312 -2.17 4.44 -29.83
CA HIS A 312 -2.10 3.00 -29.60
C HIS A 312 -2.13 2.67 -28.09
N ALA A 313 -1.35 3.40 -27.29
CA ALA A 313 -1.36 3.25 -25.83
C ALA A 313 -2.74 3.56 -25.23
N PHE A 314 -3.41 4.63 -25.68
CA PHE A 314 -4.75 4.97 -25.19
C PHE A 314 -5.78 3.88 -25.53
N ASP A 315 -5.81 3.44 -26.79
CA ASP A 315 -6.70 2.38 -27.25
C ASP A 315 -6.49 1.09 -26.43
N ALA A 316 -5.23 0.67 -26.24
CA ALA A 316 -4.90 -0.55 -25.50
C ALA A 316 -5.25 -0.47 -24.00
N LEU A 317 -5.23 0.72 -23.40
CA LEU A 317 -5.52 0.89 -21.98
C LEU A 317 -7.00 1.05 -21.65
N PHE A 318 -7.75 1.72 -22.52
CA PHE A 318 -9.11 2.20 -22.20
C PHE A 318 -10.20 1.68 -23.14
N GLU A 319 -9.92 1.50 -24.43
CA GLU A 319 -10.96 1.15 -25.42
C GLU A 319 -11.00 -0.34 -25.72
N ARG A 320 -9.84 -0.91 -26.04
CA ARG A 320 -9.67 -2.28 -26.54
C ARG A 320 -8.55 -3.02 -25.78
N PRO A 321 -8.63 -3.13 -24.45
CA PRO A 321 -7.66 -3.92 -23.69
C PRO A 321 -7.80 -5.42 -23.96
N ILE A 322 -6.70 -6.17 -23.85
CA ILE A 322 -6.69 -7.64 -23.98
C ILE A 322 -7.67 -8.25 -22.96
N VAL A 323 -7.58 -7.83 -21.69
CA VAL A 323 -8.52 -8.19 -20.62
C VAL A 323 -8.93 -6.96 -19.82
N ALA A 324 -10.15 -6.46 -20.08
CA ALA A 324 -10.69 -5.23 -19.48
C ALA A 324 -10.80 -5.26 -17.95
N GLY A 325 -11.07 -6.42 -17.35
CA GLY A 325 -11.25 -6.58 -15.91
C GLY A 325 -9.96 -6.57 -15.08
N ARG A 326 -8.79 -6.45 -15.71
CA ARG A 326 -7.48 -6.48 -15.06
C ARG A 326 -6.75 -5.14 -15.21
N ASN A 327 -5.59 -5.01 -14.58
CA ASN A 327 -4.71 -3.89 -14.82
C ASN A 327 -4.22 -3.96 -16.29
N THR A 328 -4.63 -2.99 -17.11
CA THR A 328 -4.39 -2.96 -18.57
C THR A 328 -2.97 -2.50 -18.91
N THR A 329 -2.30 -1.80 -17.99
CA THR A 329 -0.97 -1.25 -18.21
C THR A 329 0.11 -2.31 -18.43
N PRO A 330 0.29 -3.32 -17.56
CA PRO A 330 1.27 -4.35 -17.86
C PRO A 330 0.89 -5.19 -19.07
N GLN A 331 -0.39 -5.30 -19.44
CA GLN A 331 -0.81 -6.01 -20.65
C GLN A 331 -0.29 -5.30 -21.91
N PHE A 332 -0.50 -3.98 -21.96
CA PHE A 332 0.04 -3.12 -23.02
C PHE A 332 1.57 -3.16 -23.06
N LEU A 333 2.23 -2.94 -21.92
CA LEU A 333 3.70 -2.95 -21.86
C LEU A 333 4.30 -4.32 -22.23
N MET A 334 3.62 -5.42 -21.87
CA MET A 334 3.99 -6.76 -22.34
C MET A 334 3.87 -6.87 -23.85
N SER A 335 2.73 -6.47 -24.43
CA SER A 335 2.51 -6.49 -25.89
C SER A 335 3.62 -5.75 -26.62
N GLU A 336 3.99 -4.57 -26.15
CA GLU A 336 5.02 -3.74 -26.77
C GLU A 336 6.45 -4.29 -26.60
N THR A 337 6.68 -5.21 -25.67
CA THR A 337 8.03 -5.72 -25.39
C THR A 337 8.25 -7.15 -25.88
N ILE A 338 7.29 -8.05 -25.67
CA ILE A 338 7.40 -9.47 -26.08
C ILE A 338 6.49 -9.85 -27.26
N GLY A 339 5.62 -8.94 -27.71
CA GLY A 339 4.73 -9.13 -28.85
C GLY A 339 3.54 -10.06 -28.60
N GLU A 340 2.68 -10.16 -29.60
CA GLU A 340 1.63 -11.17 -29.70
C GLU A 340 2.10 -12.35 -30.58
N PRO A 341 1.60 -13.59 -30.38
CA PRO A 341 0.52 -14.01 -29.44
C PRO A 341 0.99 -14.24 -28.00
N ARG A 342 2.30 -14.09 -27.74
CA ARG A 342 2.94 -14.47 -26.47
C ARG A 342 2.37 -13.70 -25.26
N THR A 343 2.01 -12.44 -25.45
CA THR A 343 1.39 -11.62 -24.40
C THR A 343 0.04 -12.20 -23.98
N THR A 344 -0.83 -12.51 -24.94
CA THR A 344 -2.12 -13.14 -24.66
C THR A 344 -1.97 -14.48 -23.95
N GLU A 345 -1.01 -15.31 -24.38
CA GLU A 345 -0.72 -16.61 -23.73
C GLU A 345 -0.30 -16.44 -22.26
N HIS A 346 0.58 -15.48 -21.94
CA HIS A 346 0.97 -15.22 -20.55
C HIS A 346 -0.19 -14.70 -19.70
N ILE A 347 -0.96 -13.75 -20.21
CA ILE A 347 -2.08 -13.15 -19.47
C ILE A 347 -3.17 -14.20 -19.18
N THR A 348 -3.50 -15.03 -20.16
CA THR A 348 -4.47 -16.11 -20.01
C THR A 348 -3.96 -17.20 -19.07
N GLY A 349 -2.64 -17.47 -19.06
CA GLY A 349 -1.97 -18.32 -18.08
C GLY A 349 -1.86 -17.73 -16.66
N GLY A 350 -2.46 -16.57 -16.39
CA GLY A 350 -2.43 -15.92 -15.07
C GLY A 350 -1.11 -15.23 -14.74
N PHE A 351 -0.25 -15.06 -15.73
CA PHE A 351 1.05 -14.42 -15.58
C PHE A 351 0.99 -12.94 -15.96
N GLN A 352 1.62 -12.10 -15.16
CA GLN A 352 1.69 -10.66 -15.39
C GLN A 352 3.04 -10.15 -14.91
N PHE A 353 3.71 -9.37 -15.75
CA PHE A 353 4.97 -8.71 -15.38
C PHE A 353 4.74 -7.71 -14.23
N ALA A 354 5.79 -7.47 -13.44
CA ALA A 354 5.77 -6.46 -12.39
C ALA A 354 6.18 -5.09 -12.95
N GLY A 355 5.55 -4.02 -12.47
CA GLY A 355 5.84 -2.64 -12.89
C GLY A 355 4.75 -2.01 -13.76
N GLY A 356 4.98 -0.80 -14.25
CA GLY A 356 4.02 -0.02 -15.03
C GLY A 356 4.02 1.48 -14.69
N PHE A 357 4.57 1.86 -13.55
CA PHE A 357 4.85 3.25 -13.19
C PHE A 357 6.36 3.53 -12.99
N PRO A 358 6.96 4.60 -13.54
CA PRO A 358 6.32 5.71 -14.23
C PRO A 358 6.11 5.45 -15.73
N GLU A 359 6.45 4.26 -16.22
CA GLU A 359 6.55 3.92 -17.64
C GLU A 359 5.32 4.37 -18.45
N ILE A 360 4.13 4.05 -17.97
CA ILE A 360 2.88 4.31 -18.69
C ILE A 360 2.59 5.79 -18.94
N PHE A 361 3.12 6.68 -18.10
CA PHE A 361 2.97 8.12 -18.32
C PHE A 361 3.77 8.57 -19.54
N PHE A 362 4.93 7.96 -19.80
CA PHE A 362 5.73 8.29 -20.97
C PHE A 362 5.17 7.66 -22.24
N GLU A 363 4.60 6.46 -22.15
CA GLU A 363 3.90 5.84 -23.29
C GLU A 363 2.67 6.67 -23.72
N LEU A 364 1.88 7.16 -22.76
CA LEU A 364 0.66 7.94 -23.06
C LEU A 364 0.92 9.39 -23.47
N PHE A 365 1.90 10.03 -22.85
CA PHE A 365 2.10 11.48 -22.98
C PHE A 365 3.45 11.84 -23.62
N GLY A 366 4.22 10.85 -24.05
CA GLY A 366 5.53 11.04 -24.63
C GLY A 366 6.61 11.47 -23.62
N PRO A 367 7.83 11.72 -24.11
CA PRO A 367 9.02 11.99 -23.28
C PRO A 367 8.97 13.31 -22.51
N TYR A 368 8.09 14.24 -22.89
CA TYR A 368 8.02 15.58 -22.30
C TYR A 368 6.80 15.76 -21.38
N PHE A 369 5.59 15.50 -21.87
CA PHE A 369 4.38 15.72 -21.07
C PHE A 369 4.20 14.68 -19.97
N GLY A 370 4.81 13.48 -20.10
CA GLY A 370 4.81 12.47 -19.04
C GLY A 370 5.23 13.04 -17.67
N TRP A 371 6.25 13.91 -17.64
CA TRP A 371 6.71 14.56 -16.41
C TRP A 371 5.66 15.47 -15.76
N ILE A 372 4.89 16.20 -16.56
CA ILE A 372 3.85 17.11 -16.07
C ILE A 372 2.71 16.31 -15.45
N PHE A 373 2.27 15.24 -16.10
CA PHE A 373 1.23 14.36 -15.58
C PHE A 373 1.68 13.61 -14.32
N LEU A 374 2.96 13.19 -14.24
CA LEU A 374 3.54 12.60 -13.04
C LEU A 374 3.50 13.56 -11.84
N LEU A 375 3.87 14.82 -12.06
CA LEU A 375 3.80 15.86 -11.03
C LEU A 375 2.35 16.13 -10.60
N GLY A 376 1.42 16.19 -11.56
CA GLY A 376 -0.02 16.34 -11.28
C GLY A 376 -0.59 15.19 -10.44
N ALA A 377 -0.22 13.95 -10.78
CA ALA A 377 -0.56 12.77 -10.00
C ALA A 377 0.00 12.84 -8.58
N GLY A 378 1.26 13.31 -8.42
CA GLY A 378 1.88 13.56 -7.12
C GLY A 378 1.08 14.55 -6.27
N TRP A 379 0.63 15.67 -6.87
CA TRP A 379 -0.22 16.66 -6.19
C TRP A 379 -1.56 16.08 -5.73
N LEU A 380 -2.27 15.37 -6.60
CA LEU A 380 -3.55 14.76 -6.25
C LEU A 380 -3.39 13.76 -5.10
N THR A 381 -2.35 12.92 -5.17
CA THR A 381 -2.06 11.93 -4.13
C THR A 381 -1.71 12.59 -2.80
N ALA A 382 -0.92 13.67 -2.82
CA ALA A 382 -0.58 14.44 -1.63
C ALA A 382 -1.80 15.10 -0.99
N LEU A 383 -2.68 15.72 -1.79
CA LEU A 383 -3.89 16.38 -1.32
C LEU A 383 -4.88 15.38 -0.72
N ILE A 384 -5.13 14.25 -1.37
CA ILE A 384 -6.04 13.22 -0.86
C ILE A 384 -5.47 12.58 0.41
N SER A 385 -4.15 12.35 0.46
CA SER A 385 -3.48 11.87 1.67
C SER A 385 -3.62 12.87 2.83
N ALA A 386 -3.51 14.17 2.57
CA ALA A 386 -3.74 15.20 3.58
C ALA A 386 -5.18 15.20 4.10
N VAL A 387 -6.18 15.07 3.22
CA VAL A 387 -7.59 14.93 3.64
C VAL A 387 -7.76 13.71 4.54
N MET A 388 -7.19 12.57 4.16
CA MET A 388 -7.23 11.34 4.95
C MET A 388 -6.63 11.54 6.35
N ILE A 389 -5.38 12.03 6.45
CA ILE A 389 -4.70 12.20 7.74
C ILE A 389 -5.38 13.24 8.61
N ARG A 390 -5.75 14.40 8.05
CA ARG A 390 -6.51 15.43 8.76
C ARG A 390 -7.83 14.87 9.31
N SER A 391 -8.51 14.03 8.54
CA SER A 391 -9.78 13.43 8.95
C SER A 391 -9.62 12.42 10.08
N ILE A 392 -8.54 11.64 10.09
CA ILE A 392 -8.22 10.75 11.23
C ILE A 392 -7.98 11.57 12.50
N VAL A 393 -7.17 12.64 12.41
CA VAL A 393 -6.87 13.52 13.56
C VAL A 393 -8.12 14.20 14.09
N ALA A 394 -8.98 14.70 13.19
CA ALA A 394 -10.22 15.39 13.53
C ALA A 394 -11.42 14.46 13.77
N GLU A 395 -11.21 13.14 13.87
CA GLU A 395 -12.24 12.14 14.17
C GLU A 395 -13.40 12.07 13.14
N ARG A 396 -13.09 12.40 11.89
CA ARG A 396 -13.96 12.29 10.70
C ARG A 396 -13.74 10.95 10.01
N TYR A 397 -14.12 9.88 10.69
CA TYR A 397 -13.74 8.52 10.28
C TYR A 397 -14.36 8.09 8.94
N LEU A 398 -15.54 8.61 8.56
CA LEU A 398 -16.15 8.29 7.26
C LEU A 398 -15.36 8.93 6.13
N THR A 399 -15.01 10.21 6.27
CA THR A 399 -14.13 10.92 5.33
C THR A 399 -12.79 10.23 5.23
N ALA A 400 -12.19 9.80 6.35
CA ALA A 400 -10.91 9.08 6.34
C ALA A 400 -10.99 7.77 5.54
N ALA A 401 -12.02 6.95 5.77
CA ALA A 401 -12.23 5.69 5.06
C ALA A 401 -12.47 5.89 3.55
N LEU A 402 -13.30 6.86 3.16
CA LEU A 402 -13.56 7.17 1.76
C LEU A 402 -12.36 7.83 1.07
N SER A 403 -11.60 8.67 1.79
CA SER A 403 -10.36 9.26 1.27
C SER A 403 -9.36 8.16 0.93
N PHE A 404 -9.18 7.19 1.84
CA PHE A 404 -8.35 6.02 1.58
C PHE A 404 -8.85 5.23 0.36
N TYR A 405 -10.17 5.07 0.24
CA TYR A 405 -10.76 4.35 -0.89
C TYR A 405 -10.42 5.01 -2.24
N VAL A 406 -10.53 6.34 -2.32
CA VAL A 406 -10.13 7.10 -3.52
C VAL A 406 -8.60 7.02 -3.72
N LEU A 407 -7.82 7.19 -2.65
CA LEU A 407 -6.36 7.11 -2.67
C LEU A 407 -5.84 5.76 -3.16
N TYR A 408 -6.58 4.68 -2.90
CA TYR A 408 -6.23 3.33 -3.34
C TYR A 408 -6.06 3.24 -4.87
N GLY A 409 -6.87 3.99 -5.65
CA GLY A 409 -6.71 4.10 -7.10
C GLY A 409 -5.33 4.64 -7.49
N PHE A 410 -4.86 5.67 -6.80
CA PHE A 410 -3.51 6.22 -7.00
C PHE A 410 -2.42 5.25 -6.54
N TYR A 411 -2.63 4.48 -5.47
CA TYR A 411 -1.65 3.48 -5.04
C TYR A 411 -1.47 2.35 -6.06
N VAL A 412 -2.56 1.84 -6.65
CA VAL A 412 -2.44 0.82 -7.71
C VAL A 412 -1.82 1.40 -8.99
N MET A 413 -2.03 2.69 -9.27
CA MET A 413 -1.32 3.41 -10.31
C MET A 413 0.19 3.46 -10.05
N TYR A 414 0.65 3.82 -8.86
CA TYR A 414 2.10 3.88 -8.56
C TYR A 414 2.81 2.52 -8.54
N ILE A 415 2.08 1.44 -8.34
CA ILE A 415 2.66 0.09 -8.23
C ILE A 415 2.66 -0.62 -9.58
N GLY A 416 1.51 -0.65 -10.24
CA GLY A 416 1.31 -1.41 -11.47
C GLY A 416 1.02 -0.55 -12.69
N GLY A 417 1.06 0.78 -12.57
CA GLY A 417 0.69 1.70 -13.65
C GLY A 417 -0.81 1.68 -13.98
N MET A 418 -1.66 1.09 -13.14
CA MET A 418 -3.08 0.92 -13.41
C MET A 418 -3.77 2.28 -13.55
N LEU A 419 -4.12 2.71 -14.77
CA LEU A 419 -4.80 3.98 -15.05
C LEU A 419 -6.29 3.79 -15.41
N ASN A 420 -6.69 2.58 -15.80
CA ASN A 420 -8.07 2.25 -16.17
C ASN A 420 -9.08 2.37 -15.02
N PHE A 421 -8.64 2.55 -13.76
CA PHE A 421 -9.55 2.89 -12.66
C PHE A 421 -10.27 4.22 -12.90
N VAL A 422 -9.66 5.17 -13.62
CA VAL A 422 -10.27 6.48 -13.95
C VAL A 422 -11.44 6.32 -14.92
N ALA A 423 -11.41 5.32 -15.81
CA ALA A 423 -12.52 5.02 -16.72
C ALA A 423 -13.67 4.26 -16.04
N THR A 424 -13.47 3.76 -14.82
CA THR A 424 -14.49 2.96 -14.13
C THR A 424 -15.52 3.86 -13.45
N PRO A 425 -16.83 3.75 -13.76
CA PRO A 425 -17.87 4.60 -13.15
C PRO A 425 -17.90 4.52 -11.61
N THR A 426 -17.61 3.34 -11.06
CA THR A 426 -17.55 3.14 -9.60
C THR A 426 -16.49 3.99 -8.91
N TYR A 427 -15.42 4.41 -9.62
CA TYR A 427 -14.40 5.32 -9.09
C TYR A 427 -14.96 6.72 -8.86
N TRP A 428 -15.72 7.25 -9.82
CA TRP A 428 -16.37 8.54 -9.71
C TRP A 428 -17.47 8.57 -8.64
N VAL A 429 -18.19 7.46 -8.46
CA VAL A 429 -19.12 7.31 -7.34
C VAL A 429 -18.40 7.43 -5.99
N LYS A 430 -17.19 6.85 -5.86
CA LYS A 430 -16.38 6.98 -4.62
C LYS A 430 -15.92 8.41 -4.38
N ILE A 431 -15.56 9.15 -5.43
CA ILE A 431 -15.23 10.58 -5.33
C ILE A 431 -16.44 11.40 -4.88
N ALA A 432 -17.61 11.17 -5.48
CA ALA A 432 -18.85 11.84 -5.11
C ALA A 432 -19.23 11.53 -3.65
N ALA A 433 -19.10 10.27 -3.23
CA ALA A 433 -19.33 9.85 -1.85
C ALA A 433 -18.35 10.50 -0.86
N LEU A 434 -17.07 10.62 -1.23
CA LEU A 434 -16.08 11.35 -0.44
C LEU A 434 -16.47 12.81 -0.26
N PHE A 435 -16.84 13.50 -1.34
CA PHE A 435 -17.28 14.89 -1.26
C PHE A 435 -18.51 15.06 -0.37
N ALA A 436 -19.51 14.18 -0.53
CA ALA A 436 -20.69 14.16 0.34
C ALA A 436 -20.32 13.94 1.81
N ALA A 437 -19.43 12.99 2.10
CA ALA A 437 -18.98 12.71 3.46
C ALA A 437 -18.25 13.89 4.10
N ILE A 438 -17.40 14.60 3.36
CA ILE A 438 -16.71 15.82 3.84
C ILE A 438 -17.74 16.86 4.30
N VAL A 439 -18.72 17.17 3.44
CA VAL A 439 -19.75 18.17 3.72
C VAL A 439 -20.64 17.73 4.90
N MET A 440 -21.05 16.46 4.89
CA MET A 440 -21.93 15.91 5.93
C MET A 440 -21.22 15.86 7.29
N GLU A 441 -20.00 15.32 7.38
CA GLU A 441 -19.26 15.23 8.65
C GLU A 441 -18.88 16.60 9.19
N GLU A 442 -18.52 17.56 8.33
CA GLU A 442 -18.24 18.92 8.77
C GLU A 442 -19.47 19.60 9.38
N ARG A 443 -20.63 19.48 8.72
CA ARG A 443 -21.90 20.01 9.25
C ARG A 443 -22.29 19.31 10.55
N ALA A 444 -22.15 18.00 10.59
CA ALA A 444 -22.45 17.17 11.74
C ALA A 444 -21.57 17.52 12.96
N GLN A 445 -20.28 17.79 12.75
CA GLN A 445 -19.36 18.26 13.79
C GLN A 445 -19.72 19.64 14.32
N ARG A 446 -20.08 20.60 13.46
CA ARG A 446 -20.55 21.93 13.90
C ARG A 446 -21.80 21.85 14.78
N LEU A 447 -22.63 20.83 14.58
CA LEU A 447 -23.83 20.56 15.38
C LEU A 447 -23.57 19.68 16.61
N GLY A 448 -22.32 19.27 16.87
CA GLY A 448 -21.96 18.38 17.98
C GLY A 448 -22.52 16.95 17.84
N ARG A 449 -22.88 16.52 16.63
CA ARG A 449 -23.49 15.21 16.35
C ARG A 449 -22.70 14.49 15.25
N PRO A 450 -21.52 13.91 15.55
CA PRO A 450 -20.72 13.23 14.54
C PRO A 450 -21.49 12.08 13.89
N ILE A 451 -21.29 11.87 12.58
CA ILE A 451 -21.98 10.83 11.80
C ILE A 451 -21.60 9.44 12.28
N LEU A 452 -20.29 9.23 12.50
CA LEU A 452 -19.77 8.03 13.11
C LEU A 452 -19.22 8.38 14.50
N PRO A 453 -20.08 8.43 15.53
CA PRO A 453 -19.64 8.76 16.87
C PRO A 453 -18.70 7.68 17.41
N TRP A 454 -17.69 8.10 18.17
CA TRP A 454 -16.79 7.17 18.83
C TRP A 454 -17.47 6.35 19.92
N VAL A 455 -18.33 6.99 20.72
CA VAL A 455 -19.17 6.30 21.70
C VAL A 455 -20.49 5.95 21.02
N LEU A 456 -20.71 4.66 20.79
CA LEU A 456 -21.92 4.15 20.15
C LEU A 456 -23.05 3.95 21.15
N ALA A 457 -22.72 3.52 22.37
CA ALA A 457 -23.68 3.38 23.46
C ALA A 457 -22.99 3.62 24.81
N ASP A 458 -23.73 4.24 25.75
CA ASP A 458 -23.30 4.42 27.13
C ASP A 458 -24.32 3.78 28.07
N ARG A 459 -23.93 2.68 28.74
CA ARG A 459 -24.84 1.94 29.62
C ARG A 459 -25.34 2.79 30.79
N THR A 460 -24.58 3.80 31.24
CA THR A 460 -24.99 4.65 32.38
C THR A 460 -26.14 5.60 32.04
N ARG A 461 -26.24 6.05 30.78
CA ARG A 461 -27.34 6.91 30.31
C ARG A 461 -28.63 6.15 30.02
N LEU A 462 -28.53 4.88 29.62
CA LEU A 462 -29.68 4.03 29.36
C LEU A 462 -30.46 3.71 30.65
N PHE A 463 -29.75 3.40 31.74
CA PHE A 463 -30.39 3.16 33.05
C PHE A 463 -31.01 4.41 33.68
N ARG A 464 -30.49 5.60 33.39
CA ARG A 464 -31.07 6.86 33.91
C ARG A 464 -32.39 7.27 33.25
N ARG A 465 -32.67 6.76 32.04
CA ARG A 465 -33.96 7.00 31.35
C ARG A 465 -35.03 5.96 31.69
N SER A 466 -34.65 4.80 32.21
CA SER A 466 -35.59 3.76 32.67
C SER A 466 -35.99 3.91 34.15
N ALA A 467 -35.38 4.86 34.87
CA ALA A 467 -35.63 5.12 36.29
C ALA A 467 -36.42 6.42 36.54
N VAL A 468 -37.07 6.97 35.49
CA VAL A 468 -37.99 8.11 35.57
C VAL A 468 -39.39 7.65 35.20
#